data_AF-A0A954Z9Q7-F1
#
_entry.id   AF-A0A954Z9Q7-F1
#
_cell.length_a   1.000
_cell.length_b   1.000
_cell.length_c   1.000
_cell.angle_alpha   90.00
_cell.angle_beta   90.00
_cell.angle_gamma   90.00
#
_symmetry.space_group_name_H-M   'P 1'
#
loop_
_entity.id
_entity.type
_entity.pdbx_description
1 polymer ?
#
loop_
_entity_poly.entity_id
_entity_poly.type
_entity_poly.pdbx_seq_one_letter_code
_entity_poly.pdbx_strand_id
1 'polypeptide(L)'
;LLDATRPRGYTTVMSLMTTMFEKGQLTRIPEGRAYRYAAANSRPRVLREMVGDLLSRAFRGSTSALVAHLLEQAQPTTAELDAVRKAIEVYENKSQGGS
;
A
#
# COMPACT_ATOMS: atom_id res chain seq x y z
N LEU A 1 22.30 -16.08 -13.14
CA LEU A 1 23.08 -17.12 -12.44
C LEU A 1 23.00 -16.80 -10.95
N LEU A 2 22.39 -17.69 -10.17
CA LEU A 2 22.09 -17.50 -8.76
C LEU A 2 23.33 -17.86 -7.94
N ASP A 3 23.86 -16.88 -7.22
CA ASP A 3 25.12 -17.01 -6.47
C ASP A 3 24.96 -17.86 -5.20
N ALA A 4 25.97 -18.70 -4.94
CA ALA A 4 25.96 -19.80 -4.00
C ALA A 4 26.36 -19.37 -2.58
N THR A 5 25.63 -18.43 -1.97
CA THR A 5 25.88 -17.98 -0.60
C THR A 5 24.60 -18.00 0.25
N ARG A 6 24.45 -19.10 1.00
CA ARG A 6 23.72 -19.27 2.28
C ARG A 6 22.34 -20.01 2.21
N PRO A 7 22.25 -21.24 2.77
CA PRO A 7 21.02 -22.06 2.79
C PRO A 7 19.93 -21.57 3.78
N ARG A 8 20.07 -20.38 4.38
CA ARG A 8 19.10 -19.79 5.33
C ARG A 8 18.10 -18.82 4.70
N GLY A 9 18.30 -18.41 3.44
CA GLY A 9 17.39 -17.49 2.74
C GLY A 9 16.12 -18.17 2.22
N TYR A 10 16.22 -19.42 1.79
CA TYR A 10 15.14 -20.15 1.11
C TYR A 10 13.92 -20.38 2.02
N THR A 11 14.14 -20.78 3.27
CA THR A 11 13.06 -20.99 4.25
C THR A 11 12.47 -19.69 4.76
N THR A 12 13.26 -18.61 4.85
CA THR A 12 12.77 -17.29 5.26
C THR A 12 11.83 -16.71 4.20
N VAL A 13 12.22 -16.78 2.92
CA VAL A 13 11.36 -16.37 1.80
C VAL A 13 10.11 -17.24 1.73
N MET A 14 10.24 -18.56 1.90
CA MET A 14 9.09 -19.48 1.96
C MET A 14 8.14 -19.15 3.12
N SER A 15 8.67 -18.90 4.31
CA SER A 15 7.88 -18.58 5.50
C SER A 15 7.15 -17.24 5.35
N LEU A 16 7.82 -16.24 4.75
CA LEU A 16 7.21 -14.96 4.41
C LEU A 16 6.07 -15.14 3.40
N MET A 17 6.30 -15.85 2.30
CA MET A 17 5.28 -16.13 1.27
C MET A 17 4.09 -16.91 1.86
N THR A 18 4.35 -17.86 2.76
CA THR A 18 3.32 -18.63 3.47
C THR A 18 2.52 -17.73 4.41
N THR A 19 3.18 -16.89 5.21
CA THR A 19 2.54 -15.92 6.09
C THR A 19 1.67 -14.93 5.30
N MET A 20 2.15 -14.44 4.15
CA MET A 20 1.40 -13.52 3.29
C MET A 20 0.21 -14.20 2.62
N PHE A 21 0.33 -15.48 2.27
CA PHE A 21 -0.81 -16.29 1.77
C PHE A 21 -1.85 -16.52 2.87
N GLU A 22 -1.43 -16.91 4.08
CA GLU A 22 -2.31 -17.10 5.24
C GLU A 22 -3.03 -15.80 5.64
N LYS A 23 -2.36 -14.65 5.51
CA LYS A 23 -2.95 -13.32 5.72
C LYS A 23 -3.81 -12.83 4.56
N GLY A 24 -4.01 -13.64 3.51
CA GLY A 24 -4.83 -13.28 2.35
C GLY A 24 -4.25 -12.15 1.49
N GLN A 25 -2.94 -11.91 1.58
CA GLN A 25 -2.23 -10.91 0.77
C GLN A 25 -1.76 -11.48 -0.56
N LEU A 26 -1.60 -12.80 -0.64
CA LEU A 26 -1.25 -13.55 -1.84
C LEU A 26 -2.29 -14.64 -2.13
N THR A 27 -2.53 -14.90 -3.41
CA THR A 27 -3.11 -16.17 -3.87
C THR A 27 -1.98 -17.09 -4.29
N ARG A 28 -2.20 -18.41 -4.25
CA ARG A 28 -1.26 -19.39 -4.77
C ARG A 28 -2.00 -20.40 -5.65
N ILE A 29 -1.40 -20.77 -6.77
CA ILE A 29 -1.86 -21.88 -7.60
C ILE A 29 -0.77 -22.94 -7.74
N PRO A 30 -1.10 -24.24 -7.71
CA PRO A 30 -0.13 -25.30 -7.96
C PRO A 30 0.45 -25.17 -9.37
N GLU A 31 1.77 -25.23 -9.49
CA GLU A 31 2.50 -25.28 -10.76
C GLU A 31 3.58 -26.37 -10.67
N GLY A 32 3.21 -27.59 -11.06
CA GLY A 32 4.05 -28.78 -10.90
C GLY A 32 4.35 -29.09 -9.42
N ARG A 33 5.64 -29.10 -9.04
CA ARG A 33 6.09 -29.33 -7.65
C ARG A 33 6.24 -28.03 -6.85
N ALA A 34 5.81 -26.91 -7.39
CA ALA A 34 5.92 -25.58 -6.78
C ALA A 34 4.55 -24.87 -6.72
N TYR A 35 4.55 -23.71 -6.08
CA TYR A 35 3.41 -22.80 -6.06
C TYR A 35 3.77 -21.50 -6.77
N ARG A 36 2.90 -21.05 -7.67
CA ARG A 36 2.96 -19.69 -8.22
C ARG A 36 2.12 -18.77 -7.35
N TYR A 37 2.75 -17.75 -6.78
CA TYR A 37 2.09 -16.74 -5.96
C TYR A 37 1.72 -15.51 -6.79
N ALA A 38 0.55 -14.93 -6.53
CA ALA A 38 0.13 -13.65 -7.09
C ALA A 38 -0.46 -12.76 -5.99
N ALA A 39 -0.46 -11.44 -6.16
CA ALA A 39 -1.10 -10.54 -5.20
C ALA A 39 -2.61 -10.80 -5.14
N ALA A 40 -3.14 -11.14 -3.97
CA ALA A 40 -4.59 -11.33 -3.77
C ALA A 40 -5.33 -9.99 -3.73
N ASN A 41 -4.66 -8.94 -3.24
CA ASN A 41 -5.22 -7.62 -3.10
C ASN A 41 -4.66 -6.70 -4.18
N SER A 42 -5.53 -5.91 -4.80
CA SER A 42 -5.08 -4.84 -5.68
C SER A 42 -4.27 -3.82 -4.85
N ARG A 43 -3.15 -3.34 -5.39
CA ARG A 43 -2.33 -2.29 -4.76
C ARG A 43 -3.18 -1.10 -4.21
N PRO A 44 -4.25 -0.65 -4.89
CA PRO A 44 -5.17 0.36 -4.35
C PRO A 44 -5.89 -0.04 -3.06
N ARG A 45 -6.28 -1.31 -2.88
CA ARG A 45 -6.96 -1.78 -1.66
C ARG A 45 -6.02 -1.72 -0.46
N VAL A 46 -4.81 -2.23 -0.62
CA VAL A 46 -3.79 -2.25 0.45
C VAL A 46 -3.42 -0.81 0.85
N LEU A 47 -3.20 0.07 -0.12
CA LEU A 47 -2.93 1.49 0.15
C LEU A 47 -4.06 2.16 0.93
N ARG A 48 -5.32 1.89 0.56
CA ARG A 48 -6.49 2.43 1.26
C ARG A 48 -6.54 1.97 2.71
N GLU A 49 -6.31 0.68 2.96
CA GLU A 49 -6.29 0.11 4.31
C GLU A 49 -5.18 0.73 5.16
N MET A 50 -3.96 0.83 4.63
CA MET A 50 -2.84 1.45 5.34
C MET A 50 -3.09 2.92 5.69
N VAL A 51 -3.63 3.71 4.76
CA VAL A 51 -3.96 5.12 5.02
C VAL A 51 -5.08 5.24 6.06
N GLY A 52 -6.10 4.37 6.00
CA GLY A 52 -7.18 4.34 6.99
C GLY A 52 -6.71 3.97 8.40
N ASP A 53 -5.82 2.98 8.52
CA ASP A 53 -5.21 2.61 9.80
C ASP A 53 -4.33 3.73 10.35
N LEU A 54 -3.54 4.39 9.50
CA LEU A 54 -2.71 5.53 9.91
C LEU A 54 -3.57 6.70 10.40
N LEU A 55 -4.61 7.04 9.64
CA LEU A 55 -5.55 8.11 9.97
C LEU A 55 -6.22 7.86 11.33
N SER A 56 -6.74 6.66 11.54
CA SER A 56 -7.47 6.31 12.78
C SER A 56 -6.55 6.22 14.00
N ARG A 57 -5.39 5.55 13.89
CA ARG A 57 -4.55 5.23 15.05
C ARG A 57 -3.55 6.32 15.39
N ALA A 58 -2.82 6.84 14.39
CA ALA A 58 -1.77 7.82 14.63
C ALA A 58 -2.31 9.26 14.66
N PHE A 59 -3.31 9.56 13.81
CA PHE A 59 -3.86 10.91 13.67
C PHE A 59 -5.25 11.08 14.27
N ARG A 60 -5.77 10.07 14.98
CA ARG A 60 -7.07 10.10 15.69
C ARG A 60 -8.25 10.57 14.81
N GLY A 61 -8.22 10.22 13.53
CA GLY A 61 -9.24 10.60 12.54
C GLY A 61 -9.03 11.98 11.91
N SER A 62 -7.99 12.73 12.27
CA SER A 62 -7.73 14.06 11.71
C SER A 62 -7.06 13.99 10.34
N THR A 63 -7.87 14.11 9.28
CA THR A 63 -7.36 14.16 7.90
C THR A 63 -6.46 15.37 7.66
N SER A 64 -6.80 16.53 8.23
CA SER A 64 -5.99 17.75 8.09
C SER A 64 -4.61 17.61 8.73
N ALA A 65 -4.51 16.98 9.90
CA ALA A 65 -3.22 16.72 10.54
C ALA A 65 -2.35 15.75 9.74
N LEU A 66 -2.96 14.70 9.17
CA LEU A 66 -2.24 13.74 8.32
C LEU A 66 -1.67 14.43 7.06
N VAL A 67 -2.47 15.23 6.37
CA VAL A 67 -2.04 15.95 5.15
C VAL A 67 -0.96 16.98 5.49
N ALA A 68 -1.13 17.75 6.55
CA ALA A 68 -0.13 18.74 6.98
C ALA A 68 1.22 18.09 7.28
N HIS A 69 1.22 17.00 8.05
CA HIS A 69 2.45 16.27 8.37
C HIS A 69 3.10 15.63 7.14
N LEU A 70 2.29 15.09 6.21
CA LEU A 70 2.80 14.55 4.95
C LEU A 70 3.53 15.63 4.12
N LEU A 71 2.94 16.82 3.99
CA LEU A 71 3.54 17.93 3.23
C LEU A 71 4.85 18.41 3.88
N GLU A 72 4.89 18.48 5.21
CA GLU A 72 6.10 18.85 5.96
C GLU A 72 7.23 17.84 5.77
N GLN A 73 6.92 16.53 5.82
CA GLN A 73 7.90 15.45 5.67
C GLN A 73 8.36 15.27 4.22
N ALA A 74 7.45 15.35 3.25
CA ALA A 74 7.76 15.11 1.84
C ALA A 74 8.48 16.28 1.16
N GLN A 75 8.35 17.50 1.72
CA GLN A 75 8.88 18.74 1.15
C GLN A 75 8.64 18.83 -0.38
N PRO A 76 7.38 18.73 -0.81
CA PRO A 76 7.04 18.54 -2.21
C PRO A 76 7.44 19.74 -3.06
N THR A 77 7.73 19.46 -4.33
CA THR A 77 7.94 20.48 -5.34
C THR A 77 6.64 21.24 -5.65
N THR A 78 6.75 22.40 -6.27
CA THR A 78 5.59 23.18 -6.73
C THR A 78 4.66 22.35 -7.64
N ALA A 79 5.23 21.52 -8.52
CA ALA A 79 4.45 20.65 -9.40
C ALA A 79 3.63 19.58 -8.64
N GLU A 80 4.21 19.02 -7.57
CA GLU A 80 3.51 18.06 -6.71
C GLU A 80 2.42 18.75 -5.87
N LEU A 81 2.68 19.95 -5.36
CA LEU A 81 1.66 20.77 -4.68
C LEU A 81 0.48 21.09 -5.59
N ASP A 82 0.73 21.44 -6.85
CA ASP A 82 -0.32 21.68 -7.84
C ASP A 82 -1.12 20.40 -8.15
N ALA A 83 -0.46 19.24 -8.21
CA ALA A 83 -1.14 17.97 -8.37
C ALA A 83 -2.05 17.64 -7.19
N VAL A 84 -1.60 17.92 -5.95
CA VAL A 84 -2.42 17.77 -4.74
C VAL A 84 -3.62 18.73 -4.77
N ARG A 85 -3.43 19.99 -5.18
CA ARG A 85 -4.53 20.96 -5.31
C ARG A 85 -5.59 20.51 -6.31
N LYS A 86 -5.18 20.03 -7.49
CA LYS A 86 -6.10 19.45 -8.49
C LYS A 86 -6.84 18.22 -7.95
N ALA A 87 -6.19 17.38 -7.15
CA ALA A 87 -6.85 16.24 -6.53
C ALA A 87 -7.95 16.67 -5.54
N ILE A 88 -7.75 17.77 -4.80
CA ILE A 88 -8.76 18.36 -3.91
C ILE A 88 -9.94 18.89 -4.73
N GLU A 89 -9.69 19.66 -5.80
CA GLU A 89 -10.76 20.16 -6.70
C GLU A 89 -11.61 19.03 -7.29
N VAL A 90 -10.98 17.94 -7.73
CA VAL A 90 -11.67 16.75 -8.23
C VAL A 90 -12.55 16.10 -7.14
N TYR A 91 -12.07 16.08 -5.90
CA TYR A 91 -12.86 15.56 -4.77
C TYR A 91 -14.06 16.46 -4.50
N GLU A 92 -13.87 17.78 -4.44
CA GLU A 92 -14.95 18.76 -4.21
C GLU A 92 -16.05 18.64 -5.26
N ASN A 93 -15.68 18.58 -6.54
CA ASN A 93 -16.61 18.42 -7.65
C ASN A 93 -17.41 17.11 -7.56
N LYS A 94 -16.78 16.01 -7.12
CA LYS A 94 -17.48 14.73 -6.90
C LYS A 94 -18.43 14.78 -5.71
N SER A 95 -18.09 15.50 -4.65
CA SER A 95 -18.96 15.67 -3.49
C SER A 95 -20.16 16.60 -3.75
N GLN A 96 -20.04 17.54 -4.69
CA GLN A 96 -21.14 18.46 -5.06
C GLN A 96 -22.11 17.87 -6.08
N GLY A 97 -21.68 16.94 -6.94
CA GLY A 97 -22.54 16.27 -7.93
C GLY A 97 -23.44 15.14 -7.40
N GLY A 98 -23.52 14.96 -6.07
CA GLY A 98 -24.31 13.93 -5.39
C GLY A 98 -25.42 14.46 -4.48
N SER A 99 -25.77 15.75 -4.60
CA SER A 99 -26.97 16.34 -3.97
C SER A 99 -28.12 16.45 -4.97
#